data_AF-A0AA85FNX3-F1
#
_entry.id   AF-A0AA85FNX3-F1
#
_cell.length_a   1.000
_cell.length_b   1.000
_cell.length_c   1.000
_cell.angle_alpha   90.00
_cell.angle_beta   90.00
_cell.angle_gamma   90.00
#
_symmetry.space_group_name_H-M   'P 1'
#
loop_
_entity.id
_entity.type
_entity.pdbx_description
1 polymer ?
#
loop_
_entity_poly.entity_id
_entity_poly.type
_entity_poly.pdbx_seq_one_letter_code
_entity_poly.pdbx_strand_id
1 'polypeptide(L)'
;MFGQSINSNKLNYELINNLMCVYGIRKITKLTSLTKKCNSSLNYRCFPSQHTFIFIITGDDRPEYDGISSQDAEQLEKLKATQIQGITKGSIQSSDRLMKELREIYRSDSYKQGIFTVELQNDSLYNWKVKLYKVDEDSGLHKDLQELTNHPKLEDHLGLQFLFKETYPFEPPFVRILYPVIENGYVLAGGAICMELFTKQGWSSAYDIESSIMQIAATLVKGRARINFSATDDQYSLRRAQLSYRGLVQIHEESGWYTPPKADG
;
A
#
# COMPACT_ATOMS: atom_id res chain seq x y z
N MET A 1 3.82 45.32 -5.37
CA MET A 1 3.95 44.48 -4.15
C MET A 1 2.78 43.52 -4.11
N PHE A 2 3.01 42.34 -3.53
CA PHE A 2 2.13 41.16 -3.47
C PHE A 2 2.08 40.28 -4.73
N GLY A 3 3.13 39.46 -4.87
CA GLY A 3 2.98 38.12 -5.43
C GLY A 3 2.54 37.16 -4.31
N GLN A 4 1.55 36.31 -4.59
CA GLN A 4 1.26 35.15 -3.76
C GLN A 4 1.77 33.90 -4.49
N SER A 5 2.70 33.23 -3.82
CA SER A 5 3.21 31.90 -4.15
C SER A 5 2.11 30.87 -3.93
N ILE A 6 1.77 30.10 -4.96
CA ILE A 6 0.90 28.93 -4.83
C ILE A 6 1.79 27.75 -4.46
N ASN A 7 1.68 27.32 -3.21
CA ASN A 7 2.44 26.22 -2.65
C ASN A 7 1.91 24.89 -3.23
N SER A 8 2.68 24.27 -4.12
CA SER A 8 2.38 22.99 -4.76
C SER A 8 2.81 21.84 -3.85
N ASN A 9 2.06 21.57 -2.78
CA ASN A 9 2.24 20.37 -1.95
C ASN A 9 0.93 20.02 -1.21
N LYS A 10 -0.20 19.97 -1.95
CA LYS A 10 -1.42 19.31 -1.47
C LYS A 10 -1.43 17.91 -2.06
N LEU A 11 -1.07 16.92 -1.26
CA LEU A 11 -1.40 15.52 -1.52
C LEU A 11 -2.93 15.45 -1.63
N ASN A 12 -3.42 15.20 -2.84
CA ASN A 12 -4.83 15.23 -3.20
C ASN A 12 -5.56 13.96 -2.70
N TYR A 13 -5.68 13.81 -1.38
CA TYR A 13 -6.43 12.73 -0.75
C TYR A 13 -7.95 12.81 -1.03
N GLU A 14 -8.48 14.00 -1.33
CA GLU A 14 -9.89 14.19 -1.73
C GLU A 14 -10.23 13.56 -3.10
N LEU A 15 -9.27 13.45 -4.02
CA LEU A 15 -9.51 12.86 -5.35
C LEU A 15 -9.60 11.33 -5.30
N ILE A 16 -8.87 10.69 -4.39
CA ILE A 16 -8.92 9.22 -4.20
C ILE A 16 -10.26 8.81 -3.58
N ASN A 17 -10.77 9.61 -2.62
CA ASN A 17 -12.06 9.35 -1.99
C ASN A 17 -13.26 9.64 -2.91
N ASN A 18 -13.16 10.64 -3.80
CA ASN A 18 -14.27 10.98 -4.72
C ASN A 18 -14.36 10.10 -5.97
N LEU A 19 -13.27 9.46 -6.44
CA LEU A 19 -13.36 8.56 -7.60
C LEU A 19 -13.94 7.18 -7.28
N MET A 20 -13.83 6.69 -6.04
CA MET A 20 -14.31 5.35 -5.69
C MET A 20 -15.82 5.27 -5.42
N CYS A 21 -16.50 6.41 -5.20
CA CYS A 21 -17.91 6.41 -4.78
C CYS A 21 -18.92 6.89 -5.87
N VAL A 22 -18.46 7.35 -7.03
CA VAL A 22 -19.36 7.97 -8.04
C VAL A 22 -19.51 7.18 -9.34
N TYR A 23 -18.54 6.36 -9.78
CA TYR A 23 -18.56 5.85 -11.17
C TYR A 23 -18.61 4.34 -11.42
N GLY A 24 -18.54 3.44 -10.44
CA GLY A 24 -18.69 2.00 -10.70
C GLY A 24 -17.84 1.48 -11.89
N ILE A 25 -16.59 1.95 -12.01
CA ILE A 25 -15.75 1.69 -13.20
C ILE A 25 -15.04 0.36 -13.06
N ARG A 26 -15.45 -0.61 -13.89
CA ARG A 26 -14.61 -1.76 -14.27
C ARG A 26 -13.57 -1.26 -15.29
N LYS A 27 -12.28 -1.44 -14.98
CA LYS A 27 -11.06 -1.06 -15.75
C LYS A 27 -10.64 0.41 -15.69
N ILE A 28 -9.49 0.63 -15.05
CA ILE A 28 -8.61 1.77 -15.33
C ILE A 28 -7.78 1.40 -16.56
N THR A 29 -8.16 1.91 -17.73
CA THR A 29 -7.33 1.85 -18.95
C THR A 29 -6.58 3.16 -19.05
N LYS A 30 -5.24 3.10 -19.04
CA LYS A 30 -4.31 4.23 -19.14
C LYS A 30 -4.66 5.13 -20.35
N LEU A 31 -4.97 6.39 -20.09
CA LEU A 31 -5.22 7.41 -21.12
C LEU A 31 -4.54 8.73 -20.73
N THR A 32 -3.31 8.90 -21.21
CA THR A 32 -2.66 10.19 -21.50
C THR A 32 -1.59 9.91 -22.57
N SER A 33 -1.96 9.87 -23.85
CA SER A 33 -2.02 11.00 -24.80
C SER A 33 -0.68 11.74 -25.00
N LEU A 34 -0.01 11.34 -26.07
CA LEU A 34 0.63 12.19 -27.08
C LEU A 34 0.58 13.71 -26.79
N THR A 35 1.71 14.26 -26.37
CA THR A 35 2.06 15.65 -26.71
C THR A 35 3.35 15.64 -27.50
N LYS A 36 3.18 15.65 -28.83
CA LYS A 36 4.20 16.12 -29.77
C LYS A 36 4.54 17.57 -29.40
N LYS A 37 5.79 17.82 -29.03
CA LYS A 37 6.42 19.13 -29.18
C LYS A 37 7.67 18.94 -30.02
N CYS A 38 7.48 18.98 -31.34
CA CYS A 38 8.55 19.40 -32.24
C CYS A 38 8.95 20.81 -31.81
N ASN A 39 10.20 20.98 -31.38
CA ASN A 39 10.84 22.27 -31.41
C ASN A 39 12.10 22.15 -32.29
N SER A 40 12.04 22.92 -33.36
CA SER A 40 13.00 23.10 -34.42
C SER A 40 14.28 23.75 -33.91
N SER A 41 15.41 23.07 -34.07
CA SER A 41 16.68 23.65 -34.53
C SER A 41 17.77 22.60 -34.38
N LEU A 42 18.06 21.85 -35.44
CA LEU A 42 19.37 21.26 -35.71
C LEU A 42 19.35 20.76 -37.16
N ASN A 43 20.29 21.27 -37.95
CA ASN A 43 20.45 21.00 -39.37
C ASN A 43 20.69 19.50 -39.62
N TYR A 44 19.76 18.81 -40.27
CA TYR A 44 20.02 17.48 -40.83
C TYR A 44 20.46 17.65 -42.29
N ARG A 45 21.76 17.47 -42.56
CA ARG A 45 22.21 17.01 -43.88
C ARG A 45 22.10 15.49 -43.88
N CYS A 46 21.29 14.94 -44.78
CA CYS A 46 21.34 13.52 -45.10
C CYS A 46 22.65 13.23 -45.83
N PHE A 47 23.51 12.40 -45.23
CA PHE A 47 24.60 11.70 -45.92
C PHE A 47 24.31 10.19 -45.84
N PRO A 48 24.41 9.44 -46.96
CA PRO A 48 24.30 8.00 -46.93
C PRO A 48 25.69 7.43 -46.62
N SER A 49 25.88 6.86 -45.43
CA SER A 49 26.99 5.94 -45.21
C SER A 49 26.58 4.85 -44.26
N GLN A 50 26.71 3.63 -44.75
CA GLN A 50 26.53 2.36 -44.08
C GLN A 50 27.42 2.31 -42.83
N HIS A 51 26.83 2.60 -41.67
CA HIS A 51 27.37 2.17 -40.40
C HIS A 51 26.28 1.40 -39.68
N THR A 52 26.46 0.08 -39.65
CA THR A 52 25.79 -0.79 -38.69
C THR A 52 26.11 -0.23 -37.31
N PHE A 53 25.14 0.49 -36.72
CA PHE A 53 25.19 0.84 -35.31
C PHE A 53 25.06 -0.47 -34.54
N ILE A 54 26.21 -1.05 -34.19
CA ILE A 54 26.28 -2.03 -33.12
C ILE A 54 25.94 -1.24 -31.86
N PHE A 55 24.70 -1.34 -31.41
CA PHE A 55 24.36 -1.01 -30.03
C PHE A 55 25.19 -1.94 -29.16
N ILE A 56 26.30 -1.43 -28.63
CA ILE A 56 26.99 -2.09 -27.53
C ILE A 56 26.04 -1.91 -26.35
N ILE A 57 25.27 -2.96 -26.02
CA ILE A 57 24.56 -3.04 -24.74
C ILE A 57 25.65 -3.23 -23.67
N THR A 58 26.27 -2.14 -23.26
CA THR A 58 27.00 -2.08 -21.99
C THR A 58 26.01 -1.70 -20.92
N GLY A 59 25.49 -2.69 -20.22
CA GLY A 59 24.56 -2.51 -19.12
C GLY A 59 23.60 -3.68 -19.06
N ASP A 60 23.59 -4.35 -17.92
CA ASP A 60 22.56 -5.30 -17.51
C ASP A 60 21.21 -4.55 -17.42
N ASP A 61 20.60 -4.25 -18.57
CA ASP A 61 19.31 -3.58 -18.67
C ASP A 61 18.23 -4.53 -18.14
N ARG A 62 17.94 -4.40 -16.85
CA ARG A 62 16.90 -5.15 -16.14
C ARG A 62 15.65 -4.28 -15.97
N PRO A 63 14.79 -4.16 -17.02
CA PRO A 63 13.61 -3.28 -16.97
C PRO A 63 12.64 -3.65 -15.85
N GLU A 64 12.71 -4.89 -15.36
CA GLU A 64 11.94 -5.37 -14.22
C GLU A 64 12.27 -4.66 -12.90
N TYR A 65 13.42 -3.98 -12.80
CA TYR A 65 13.84 -3.23 -11.61
C TYR A 65 13.90 -1.72 -11.84
N ASP A 66 13.45 -1.23 -13.01
CA ASP A 66 13.40 0.20 -13.28
C ASP A 66 12.56 0.93 -12.23
N GLY A 67 13.15 1.97 -11.65
CA GLY A 67 12.52 2.82 -10.65
C GLY A 67 12.42 2.21 -9.24
N ILE A 68 13.17 1.14 -8.96
CA ILE A 68 13.29 0.48 -7.65
C ILE A 68 14.67 0.78 -7.04
N SER A 69 14.77 0.92 -5.72
CA SER A 69 16.04 1.16 -5.04
C SER A 69 16.96 -0.07 -5.13
N SER A 70 18.29 0.13 -5.02
CA SER A 70 19.23 -0.99 -5.07
C SER A 70 19.00 -2.02 -3.96
N GLN A 71 18.65 -1.58 -2.75
CA GLN A 71 18.37 -2.49 -1.62
C GLN A 71 17.09 -3.32 -1.87
N ASP A 72 16.03 -2.67 -2.35
CA ASP A 72 14.76 -3.34 -2.64
C ASP A 72 14.90 -4.32 -3.82
N ALA A 73 15.71 -3.98 -4.82
CA ALA A 73 16.03 -4.86 -5.95
C ALA A 73 16.79 -6.12 -5.49
N GLU A 74 17.79 -5.97 -4.62
CA GLU A 74 18.52 -7.10 -4.03
C GLU A 74 17.59 -8.01 -3.22
N GLN A 75 16.64 -7.43 -2.47
CA GLN A 75 15.64 -8.22 -1.75
C GLN A 75 14.74 -9.01 -2.71
N LEU A 76 14.27 -8.39 -3.80
CA LEU A 76 13.47 -9.08 -4.82
C LEU A 76 14.25 -10.23 -5.48
N GLU A 77 15.55 -10.07 -5.72
CA GLU A 77 16.41 -11.12 -6.26
C GLU A 77 16.59 -12.28 -5.28
N LYS A 78 16.84 -11.98 -3.99
CA LYS A 78 16.91 -12.99 -2.93
C LYS A 78 15.63 -13.83 -2.88
N LEU A 79 14.47 -13.19 -2.94
CA LEU A 79 13.17 -13.87 -2.90
C LEU A 79 12.92 -14.75 -4.12
N LYS A 80 13.27 -14.27 -5.33
CA LYS A 80 13.20 -15.08 -6.55
C LYS A 80 14.07 -16.33 -6.45
N ALA A 81 15.29 -16.19 -5.94
CA ALA A 81 16.19 -17.33 -5.76
C ALA A 81 15.59 -18.37 -4.78
N THR A 82 15.01 -17.92 -3.66
CA THR A 82 14.34 -18.79 -2.68
C THR A 82 13.10 -19.49 -3.26
N GLN A 83 12.35 -18.83 -4.15
CA GLN A 83 11.19 -19.41 -4.83
C GLN A 83 11.60 -20.51 -5.83
N ILE A 84 12.64 -20.27 -6.63
CA ILE A 84 13.18 -21.24 -7.59
C ILE A 84 13.73 -22.48 -6.88
N GLN A 85 14.31 -22.32 -5.69
CA GLN A 85 14.81 -23.42 -4.85
C GLN A 85 13.70 -24.20 -4.13
N GLY A 86 12.41 -23.83 -4.31
CA GLY A 86 11.28 -24.54 -3.71
C GLY A 86 11.17 -24.38 -2.18
N ILE A 87 11.88 -23.40 -1.60
CA ILE A 87 11.88 -23.14 -0.16
C ILE A 87 10.62 -22.35 0.24
N THR A 88 10.03 -21.59 -0.68
CA THR A 88 8.81 -20.83 -0.43
C THR A 88 7.60 -21.75 -0.28
N LYS A 89 6.99 -21.75 0.91
CA LYS A 89 5.70 -22.40 1.16
C LYS A 89 4.59 -21.59 0.49
N GLY A 90 3.89 -22.17 -0.48
CA GLY A 90 2.71 -21.56 -1.12
C GLY A 90 2.46 -21.98 -2.56
N SER A 91 1.34 -21.53 -3.15
CA SER A 91 1.04 -21.78 -4.56
C SER A 91 1.90 -20.89 -5.47
N ILE A 92 2.33 -21.42 -6.61
CA ILE A 92 3.16 -20.66 -7.59
C ILE A 92 2.44 -19.38 -8.01
N GLN A 93 1.15 -19.47 -8.32
CA GLN A 93 0.34 -18.33 -8.75
C GLN A 93 0.23 -17.24 -7.67
N SER A 94 0.04 -17.63 -6.41
CA SER A 94 -0.01 -16.68 -5.29
C SER A 94 1.35 -16.01 -5.08
N SER A 95 2.43 -16.78 -5.08
CA SER A 95 3.78 -16.25 -4.92
C SER A 95 4.14 -15.27 -6.04
N ASP A 96 3.83 -15.59 -7.29
CA ASP A 96 4.07 -14.70 -8.44
C ASP A 96 3.25 -13.41 -8.33
N ARG A 97 1.99 -13.51 -7.86
CA ARG A 97 1.16 -12.35 -7.61
C ARG A 97 1.75 -11.47 -6.50
N LEU A 98 2.19 -12.05 -5.38
CA LEU A 98 2.79 -11.31 -4.26
C LEU A 98 4.10 -10.62 -4.65
N MET A 99 4.92 -11.29 -5.46
CA MET A 99 6.14 -10.69 -6.02
C MET A 99 5.83 -9.49 -6.93
N LYS A 100 4.74 -9.57 -7.71
CA LYS A 100 4.26 -8.42 -8.48
C LYS A 100 3.80 -7.28 -7.56
N GLU A 101 2.99 -7.55 -6.55
CA GLU A 101 2.52 -6.52 -5.59
C GLU A 101 3.69 -5.79 -4.92
N LEU A 102 4.68 -6.54 -4.42
CA LEU A 102 5.86 -5.96 -3.75
C LEU A 102 6.67 -5.06 -4.70
N ARG A 103 6.83 -5.48 -5.96
CA ARG A 103 7.51 -4.70 -6.98
C ARG A 103 6.77 -3.41 -7.32
N GLU A 104 5.45 -3.47 -7.47
CA GLU A 104 4.64 -2.28 -7.75
C GLU A 104 4.69 -1.30 -6.57
N ILE A 105 4.65 -1.80 -5.32
CA ILE A 105 4.88 -0.98 -4.11
C ILE A 105 6.23 -0.26 -4.18
N TYR A 106 7.33 -0.96 -4.49
CA TYR A 106 8.65 -0.34 -4.53
C TYR A 106 8.81 0.73 -5.63
N ARG A 107 7.99 0.66 -6.67
CA ARG A 107 7.93 1.70 -7.70
C ARG A 107 7.07 2.89 -7.31
N SER A 108 6.18 2.71 -6.35
CA SER A 108 5.11 3.65 -6.09
C SER A 108 5.59 4.92 -5.41
N ASP A 109 4.89 6.03 -5.69
CA ASP A 109 5.22 7.33 -5.11
C ASP A 109 4.98 7.34 -3.59
N SER A 110 3.96 6.64 -3.09
CA SER A 110 3.68 6.57 -1.65
C SER A 110 4.82 5.89 -0.89
N TYR A 111 5.40 4.83 -1.45
CA TYR A 111 6.56 4.17 -0.86
C TYR A 111 7.80 5.07 -0.92
N LYS A 112 8.08 5.66 -2.09
CA LYS A 112 9.24 6.55 -2.30
C LYS A 112 9.19 7.81 -1.44
N GLN A 113 8.01 8.33 -1.14
CA GLN A 113 7.81 9.47 -0.24
C GLN A 113 7.87 9.09 1.25
N GLY A 114 8.07 7.81 1.56
CA GLY A 114 8.14 7.30 2.93
C GLY A 114 6.81 7.43 3.68
N ILE A 115 5.67 7.30 3.00
CA ILE A 115 4.36 7.23 3.68
C ILE A 115 4.29 5.95 4.50
N PHE A 116 4.77 4.85 3.92
CA PHE A 116 4.92 3.57 4.59
C PHE A 116 6.15 2.81 4.07
N THR A 117 6.61 1.82 4.84
CA THR A 117 7.60 0.82 4.40
C THR A 117 7.05 -0.59 4.58
N VAL A 118 7.67 -1.57 3.93
CA VAL A 118 7.25 -2.98 3.96
C VAL A 118 8.44 -3.87 4.34
N GLU A 119 8.27 -4.69 5.37
CA GLU A 119 9.25 -5.65 5.85
C GLU A 119 8.68 -7.07 5.82
N LEU A 120 9.38 -7.99 5.14
CA LEU A 120 8.99 -9.39 5.13
C LEU A 120 9.40 -10.08 6.43
N GLN A 121 8.42 -10.60 7.15
CA GLN A 121 8.67 -11.26 8.43
C GLN A 121 9.20 -12.68 8.18
N ASN A 122 10.36 -12.98 8.76
CA ASN A 122 11.06 -14.27 8.59
C ASN A 122 11.35 -14.62 7.12
N ASP A 123 11.71 -13.61 6.30
CA ASP A 123 11.91 -13.76 4.85
C ASP A 123 10.71 -14.39 4.12
N SER A 124 9.50 -14.27 4.67
CA SER A 124 8.29 -14.87 4.12
C SER A 124 7.51 -13.90 3.23
N LEU A 125 7.27 -14.29 1.97
CA LEU A 125 6.35 -13.60 1.06
C LEU A 125 4.90 -13.57 1.54
N TYR A 126 4.53 -14.38 2.52
CA TYR A 126 3.15 -14.51 2.99
C TYR A 126 2.88 -13.78 4.32
N ASN A 127 3.88 -13.11 4.88
CA ASN A 127 3.75 -12.37 6.13
C ASN A 127 4.51 -11.04 6.07
N TRP A 128 3.79 -9.95 5.84
CA TRP A 128 4.37 -8.62 5.71
C TRP A 128 4.06 -7.78 6.94
N LYS A 129 5.07 -7.07 7.43
CA LYS A 129 4.93 -5.99 8.39
C LYS A 129 5.01 -4.68 7.63
N VAL A 130 3.92 -3.93 7.60
CA VAL A 130 3.85 -2.61 6.98
C VAL A 130 3.97 -1.57 8.08
N LYS A 131 4.92 -0.65 7.96
CA LYS A 131 5.14 0.44 8.90
C LYS A 131 4.57 1.72 8.29
N LEU A 132 3.50 2.26 8.87
CA LEU A 132 2.84 3.47 8.40
C LEU A 132 3.34 4.67 9.20
N TYR A 133 3.98 5.62 8.52
CA TYR A 133 4.62 6.79 9.12
C TYR A 133 3.78 8.07 8.95
N LYS A 134 3.02 8.16 7.84
CA LYS A 134 2.27 9.37 7.50
C LYS A 134 0.80 9.04 7.26
N VAL A 135 -0.05 9.87 7.83
CA VAL A 135 -1.49 9.94 7.59
C VAL A 135 -1.86 11.42 7.36
N ASP A 136 -3.13 11.68 7.04
CA ASP A 136 -3.66 13.03 6.83
C ASP A 136 -3.25 13.99 7.95
N GLU A 137 -2.56 15.08 7.60
CA GLU A 137 -1.96 16.05 8.52
C GLU A 137 -3.01 16.79 9.38
N ASP A 138 -4.25 16.90 8.89
CA ASP A 138 -5.33 17.56 9.61
C ASP A 138 -5.98 16.64 10.67
N SER A 139 -5.61 15.35 10.70
CA SER A 139 -6.20 14.36 11.59
C SER A 139 -5.63 14.37 13.01
N GLY A 140 -6.44 13.93 13.97
CA GLY A 140 -5.95 13.68 15.34
C GLY A 140 -4.87 12.59 15.39
N LEU A 141 -4.98 11.57 14.53
CA LEU A 141 -3.99 10.48 14.44
C LEU A 141 -2.61 10.98 14.01
N HIS A 142 -2.54 11.96 13.10
CA HIS A 142 -1.26 12.56 12.70
C HIS A 142 -0.53 13.20 13.89
N LYS A 143 -1.26 13.94 14.74
CA LYS A 143 -0.70 14.55 15.95
C LYS A 143 -0.20 13.48 16.92
N ASP A 144 -0.95 12.39 17.08
CA ASP A 144 -0.53 11.29 17.94
C ASP A 144 0.73 10.58 17.39
N LEU A 145 0.87 10.43 16.07
CA LEU A 145 2.08 9.88 15.43
C LEU A 145 3.29 10.79 15.63
N GLN A 146 3.11 12.12 15.61
CA GLN A 146 4.17 13.07 15.97
C GLN A 146 4.53 12.97 17.46
N GLU A 147 3.55 12.70 18.33
CA GLU A 147 3.81 12.52 19.76
C GLU A 147 4.59 11.22 20.03
N LEU A 148 4.31 10.13 19.30
CA LEU A 148 5.04 8.85 19.41
C LEU A 148 6.56 9.01 19.31
N THR A 149 7.06 9.93 18.48
CA THR A 149 8.51 10.15 18.33
C THR A 149 9.18 10.59 19.64
N ASN A 150 8.39 11.11 20.59
CA ASN A 150 8.85 11.51 21.92
C ASN A 150 8.77 10.37 22.96
N HIS A 151 8.26 9.20 22.59
CA HIS A 151 8.15 8.02 23.45
C HIS A 151 9.20 6.97 23.07
N PRO A 152 10.41 6.99 23.67
CA PRO A 152 11.53 6.13 23.25
C PRO A 152 11.32 4.63 23.50
N LYS A 153 10.25 4.25 24.21
CA LYS A 153 9.87 2.85 24.45
C LYS A 153 8.92 2.30 23.38
N LEU A 154 8.35 3.17 22.56
CA LEU A 154 7.41 2.83 21.51
C LEU A 154 8.07 3.03 20.16
N GLU A 155 7.56 2.31 19.17
CA GLU A 155 7.93 2.51 17.77
C GLU A 155 7.31 3.82 17.27
N ASP A 156 8.03 4.55 16.43
CA ASP A 156 7.66 5.87 15.89
C ASP A 156 6.62 5.82 14.74
N HIS A 157 5.95 4.67 14.58
CA HIS A 157 5.07 4.38 13.45
C HIS A 157 3.95 3.41 13.84
N LEU A 158 2.90 3.38 13.03
CA LEU A 158 1.84 2.39 13.14
C LEU A 158 2.27 1.09 12.43
N GLY A 159 2.42 0.01 13.19
CA GLY A 159 2.71 -1.32 12.65
C GLY A 159 1.45 -2.05 12.23
N LEU A 160 1.37 -2.44 10.96
CA LEU A 160 0.32 -3.31 10.40
C LEU A 160 0.94 -4.65 10.01
N GLN A 161 0.16 -5.73 10.11
CA GLN A 161 0.54 -7.05 9.62
C GLN A 161 -0.45 -7.51 8.55
N PHE A 162 0.08 -7.89 7.40
CA PHE A 162 -0.66 -8.55 6.32
C PHE A 162 -0.26 -10.02 6.28
N LEU A 163 -1.24 -10.90 6.48
CA LEU A 163 -1.08 -12.34 6.38
C LEU A 163 -1.80 -12.84 5.13
N PHE A 164 -1.02 -13.35 4.17
CA PHE A 164 -1.53 -13.92 2.94
C PHE A 164 -1.68 -15.43 3.08
N LYS A 165 -2.71 -15.99 2.46
CA LYS A 165 -2.86 -17.44 2.28
C LYS A 165 -2.40 -17.84 0.89
N GLU A 166 -2.20 -19.14 0.68
CA GLU A 166 -1.86 -19.73 -0.62
C GLU A 166 -2.96 -19.54 -1.69
N THR A 167 -4.17 -19.16 -1.25
CA THR A 167 -5.33 -18.83 -2.08
C THR A 167 -5.37 -17.38 -2.55
N TYR A 168 -4.41 -16.54 -2.13
CA TYR A 168 -4.28 -15.18 -2.64
C TYR A 168 -3.99 -15.20 -4.16
N PRO A 169 -4.58 -14.31 -4.98
CA PRO A 169 -5.41 -13.14 -4.65
C PRO A 169 -6.92 -13.42 -4.61
N PHE A 170 -7.37 -14.68 -4.61
CA PHE A 170 -8.81 -15.00 -4.61
C PHE A 170 -9.46 -14.77 -3.23
N GLU A 171 -8.71 -15.01 -2.15
CA GLU A 171 -9.09 -14.58 -0.80
C GLU A 171 -8.28 -13.33 -0.39
N PRO A 172 -8.87 -12.41 0.40
CA PRO A 172 -8.16 -11.24 0.91
C PRO A 172 -7.03 -11.64 1.87
N PRO A 173 -6.01 -10.79 2.03
CA PRO A 173 -5.11 -10.91 3.18
C PRO A 173 -5.88 -10.68 4.48
N PHE A 174 -5.46 -11.38 5.53
CA PHE A 174 -5.88 -11.02 6.88
C PHE A 174 -4.99 -9.87 7.37
N VAL A 175 -5.61 -8.74 7.71
CA VAL A 175 -4.89 -7.53 8.15
C VAL A 175 -5.21 -7.21 9.60
N ARG A 176 -4.17 -6.86 10.37
CA ARG A 176 -4.32 -6.37 11.75
C ARG A 176 -3.29 -5.32 12.10
N ILE A 177 -3.57 -4.56 13.14
CA ILE A 177 -2.64 -3.65 13.81
C ILE A 177 -1.77 -4.46 14.79
N LEU A 178 -0.47 -4.18 14.79
CA LEU A 178 0.52 -4.72 15.72
C LEU A 178 0.67 -3.82 16.94
N TYR A 179 0.91 -2.53 16.69
CA TYR A 179 1.15 -1.49 17.68
C TYR A 179 1.08 -0.11 16.98
N PRO A 180 0.91 0.99 17.72
CA PRO A 180 0.44 1.01 19.12
C PRO A 180 -1.05 0.63 19.20
N VAL A 181 -1.60 0.55 20.41
CA VAL A 181 -3.04 0.36 20.59
C VAL A 181 -3.78 1.62 20.16
N ILE A 182 -4.78 1.43 19.31
CA ILE A 182 -5.64 2.48 18.77
C ILE A 182 -7.05 2.35 19.32
N GLU A 183 -7.64 3.50 19.64
CA GLU A 183 -9.05 3.70 19.93
C GLU A 183 -9.76 4.29 18.71
N ASN A 184 -11.03 3.91 18.51
CA ASN A 184 -11.84 4.26 17.33
C ASN A 184 -11.22 3.74 16.02
N GLY A 185 -11.38 4.45 14.89
CA GLY A 185 -10.75 4.07 13.62
C GLY A 185 -11.25 2.77 13.01
N TYR A 186 -12.39 2.24 13.46
CA TYR A 186 -12.89 0.91 13.12
C TYR A 186 -11.93 -0.23 13.54
N VAL A 187 -11.09 0.02 14.55
CA VAL A 187 -10.20 -1.00 15.11
C VAL A 187 -10.93 -1.79 16.18
N LEU A 188 -10.93 -3.11 16.04
CA LEU A 188 -11.55 -4.07 16.94
C LEU A 188 -10.54 -4.64 17.95
N ALA A 189 -11.07 -5.34 18.96
CA ALA A 189 -10.25 -6.03 19.95
C ALA A 189 -9.20 -6.95 19.30
N GLY A 190 -7.99 -6.93 19.85
CA GLY A 190 -6.86 -7.68 19.31
C GLY A 190 -6.14 -7.03 18.13
N GLY A 191 -6.62 -5.88 17.64
CA GLY A 191 -6.03 -5.15 16.52
C GLY A 191 -6.64 -5.49 15.16
N ALA A 192 -7.74 -6.25 15.10
CA ALA A 192 -8.43 -6.48 13.83
C ALA A 192 -9.03 -5.18 13.28
N ILE A 193 -9.12 -5.04 11.97
CA ILE A 193 -9.67 -3.85 11.32
C ILE A 193 -11.04 -4.20 10.73
N CYS A 194 -12.06 -3.40 11.07
CA CYS A 194 -13.40 -3.53 10.53
C CYS A 194 -13.51 -2.80 9.19
N MET A 195 -13.21 -3.52 8.10
CA MET A 195 -13.32 -3.00 6.73
C MET A 195 -13.90 -4.07 5.81
N GLU A 196 -14.92 -3.70 5.05
CA GLU A 196 -15.56 -4.55 4.03
C GLU A 196 -14.54 -5.07 3.01
N LEU A 197 -13.57 -4.24 2.64
CA LEU A 197 -12.49 -4.58 1.71
C LEU A 197 -11.79 -5.91 2.03
N PHE A 198 -11.58 -6.24 3.31
CA PHE A 198 -10.88 -7.46 3.72
C PHE A 198 -11.82 -8.62 4.06
N THR A 199 -13.09 -8.54 3.64
CA THR A 199 -14.06 -9.64 3.74
C THR A 199 -14.22 -10.36 2.41
N LYS A 200 -14.77 -11.57 2.42
CA LYS A 200 -15.00 -12.34 1.18
C LYS A 200 -15.95 -11.62 0.22
N GLN A 201 -16.88 -10.84 0.76
CA GLN A 201 -17.91 -10.13 0.02
C GLN A 201 -17.35 -8.84 -0.62
N GLY A 202 -16.49 -8.12 0.09
CA GLY A 202 -15.92 -6.85 -0.37
C GLY A 202 -14.61 -6.97 -1.15
N TRP A 203 -13.88 -8.08 -1.01
CA TRP A 203 -12.59 -8.27 -1.65
C TRP A 203 -12.72 -8.55 -3.15
N SER A 204 -11.85 -7.93 -3.94
CA SER A 204 -11.62 -8.25 -5.34
C SER A 204 -10.14 -8.54 -5.56
N SER A 205 -9.85 -9.61 -6.31
CA SER A 205 -8.48 -9.91 -6.73
C SER A 205 -7.88 -8.84 -7.64
N ALA A 206 -8.67 -7.87 -8.10
CA ALA A 206 -8.22 -6.69 -8.85
C ALA A 206 -7.65 -5.58 -7.96
N TYR A 207 -7.80 -5.66 -6.63
CA TYR A 207 -7.20 -4.69 -5.73
C TYR A 207 -5.69 -4.91 -5.58
N ASP A 208 -4.96 -3.81 -5.60
CA ASP A 208 -3.53 -3.78 -5.32
C ASP A 208 -3.27 -3.52 -3.83
N ILE A 209 -2.17 -4.04 -3.31
CA ILE A 209 -1.85 -3.96 -1.87
C ILE A 209 -1.46 -2.55 -1.44
N GLU A 210 -0.77 -1.79 -2.29
CA GLU A 210 -0.50 -0.37 -2.06
C GLU A 210 -1.80 0.40 -1.78
N SER A 211 -2.77 0.29 -2.69
CA SER A 211 -4.07 0.95 -2.55
C SER A 211 -4.83 0.47 -1.31
N SER A 212 -4.64 -0.78 -0.91
CA SER A 212 -5.24 -1.34 0.31
C SER A 212 -4.61 -0.74 1.57
N ILE A 213 -3.29 -0.54 1.60
CA ILE A 213 -2.57 0.14 2.70
C ILE A 213 -3.05 1.60 2.81
N MET A 214 -3.14 2.31 1.68
CA MET A 214 -3.61 3.70 1.67
C MET A 214 -5.06 3.83 2.11
N GLN A 215 -5.93 2.88 1.73
CA GLN A 215 -7.31 2.82 2.21
C GLN A 215 -7.40 2.58 3.72
N ILE A 216 -6.56 1.72 4.30
CA ILE A 216 -6.51 1.54 5.76
C ILE A 216 -6.15 2.85 6.44
N ALA A 217 -5.12 3.56 5.96
CA ALA A 217 -4.73 4.85 6.51
C ALA A 217 -5.89 5.87 6.47
N ALA A 218 -6.60 5.94 5.34
CA ALA A 218 -7.78 6.81 5.20
C ALA A 218 -8.94 6.39 6.12
N THR A 219 -9.21 5.09 6.27
CA THR A 219 -10.26 4.57 7.15
C THR A 219 -9.97 4.88 8.62
N LEU A 220 -8.72 4.76 9.06
CA LEU A 220 -8.32 5.15 10.41
C LEU A 220 -8.60 6.63 10.67
N VAL A 221 -8.17 7.51 9.75
CA VAL A 221 -8.44 8.95 9.83
C VAL A 221 -9.95 9.25 9.85
N LYS A 222 -10.71 8.68 8.93
CA LYS A 222 -12.18 8.85 8.84
C LYS A 222 -12.88 8.39 10.12
N GLY A 223 -12.43 7.28 10.68
CA GLY A 223 -12.92 6.75 11.96
C GLY A 223 -12.40 7.49 13.19
N ARG A 224 -11.69 8.61 13.02
CA ARG A 224 -11.11 9.43 14.10
C ARG A 224 -10.24 8.60 15.05
N ALA A 225 -9.42 7.71 14.50
CA ALA A 225 -8.53 6.88 15.30
C ALA A 225 -7.59 7.74 16.15
N ARG A 226 -7.34 7.30 17.39
CA ARG A 226 -6.41 7.92 18.34
C ARG A 226 -5.51 6.87 18.95
N ILE A 227 -4.26 7.22 19.23
CA ILE A 227 -3.32 6.31 19.91
C ILE A 227 -3.60 6.36 21.41
N ASN A 228 -3.75 5.18 22.03
CA ASN A 228 -3.82 5.06 23.47
C ASN A 228 -2.42 4.83 24.05
N PHE A 229 -1.77 5.92 24.48
CA PHE A 229 -0.44 5.90 25.09
C PHE A 229 -0.38 5.23 26.47
N SER A 230 -1.53 4.97 27.10
CA SER A 230 -1.62 4.27 28.39
C SER A 230 -1.86 2.77 28.26
N ALA A 231 -2.11 2.28 27.04
CA ALA A 231 -2.38 0.89 26.79
C ALA A 231 -1.12 0.02 26.90
N THR A 232 -1.35 -1.25 27.21
CA THR A 232 -0.33 -2.29 27.29
C THR A 232 -0.28 -3.10 25.99
N ASP A 233 0.92 -3.53 25.60
CA ASP A 233 1.14 -4.25 24.33
C ASP A 233 0.41 -5.60 24.23
N ASP A 234 0.00 -6.18 25.36
CA ASP A 234 -0.69 -7.47 25.43
C ASP A 234 -2.15 -7.43 24.94
N GLN A 235 -2.71 -6.23 24.73
CA GLN A 235 -4.07 -6.07 24.22
C GLN A 235 -4.23 -6.57 22.78
N TYR A 236 -3.17 -6.49 21.98
CA TYR A 236 -3.14 -6.93 20.59
C TYR A 236 -2.45 -8.28 20.44
N SER A 237 -3.17 -9.24 19.84
CA SER A 237 -2.62 -10.54 19.51
C SER A 237 -3.34 -11.14 18.31
N LEU A 238 -2.63 -11.97 17.55
CA LEU A 238 -3.18 -12.62 16.37
C LEU A 238 -4.46 -13.40 16.69
N ARG A 239 -4.47 -14.14 17.80
CA ARG A 239 -5.63 -14.93 18.24
C ARG A 239 -6.85 -14.04 18.50
N ARG A 240 -6.67 -12.92 19.22
CA ARG A 240 -7.78 -11.98 19.52
C ARG A 240 -8.28 -11.30 18.25
N ALA A 241 -7.37 -10.86 17.37
CA ALA A 241 -7.74 -10.26 16.09
C ALA A 241 -8.56 -11.21 15.21
N GLN A 242 -8.13 -12.47 15.10
CA GLN A 242 -8.85 -13.48 14.31
C GLN A 242 -10.23 -13.78 14.87
N LEU A 243 -10.39 -13.81 16.20
CA LEU A 243 -11.70 -13.99 16.84
C LEU A 243 -12.63 -12.80 16.53
N SER A 244 -12.14 -11.56 16.67
CA SER A 244 -12.89 -10.35 16.33
C SER A 244 -13.30 -10.33 14.86
N TYR A 245 -12.39 -10.70 13.95
CA TYR A 245 -12.68 -10.77 12.51
C TYR A 245 -13.76 -11.80 12.18
N ARG A 246 -13.75 -12.98 12.82
CA ARG A 246 -14.81 -13.98 12.62
C ARG A 246 -16.18 -13.47 13.05
N GLY A 247 -16.25 -12.81 14.22
CA GLY A 247 -17.49 -12.19 14.69
C GLY A 247 -17.98 -11.08 13.76
N LEU A 248 -17.06 -10.26 13.25
CA LEU A 248 -17.36 -9.22 12.27
C LEU A 248 -17.99 -9.80 10.99
N VAL A 249 -17.38 -10.83 10.40
CA VAL A 249 -17.89 -11.42 9.16
C VAL A 249 -19.28 -12.00 9.38
N GLN A 250 -19.51 -12.67 10.51
CA GLN A 250 -20.82 -13.23 10.83
C GLN A 250 -21.91 -12.15 10.96
N ILE A 251 -21.64 -11.07 11.69
CA ILE A 251 -22.61 -9.98 11.88
C ILE A 251 -22.98 -9.31 10.55
N HIS A 252 -21.99 -9.07 9.67
CA HIS A 252 -22.25 -8.41 8.39
C HIS A 252 -22.84 -9.34 7.31
N GLU A 253 -22.62 -10.65 7.40
CA GLU A 253 -23.35 -11.62 6.59
C GLU A 253 -24.86 -11.60 6.90
N GLU A 254 -25.22 -11.37 8.16
CA GLU A 254 -26.60 -11.31 8.61
C GLU A 254 -27.25 -9.92 8.40
N SER A 255 -26.51 -8.84 8.65
CA SER A 255 -27.05 -7.47 8.74
C SER A 255 -26.69 -6.56 7.56
N GLY A 256 -25.79 -6.99 6.68
CA GLY A 256 -25.23 -6.17 5.61
C GLY A 256 -24.21 -5.13 6.08
N TRP A 257 -23.56 -4.48 5.13
CA TRP A 257 -22.65 -3.37 5.38
C TRP A 257 -23.39 -2.04 5.32
N TYR A 258 -23.19 -1.20 6.32
CA TYR A 258 -23.75 0.15 6.32
C TYR A 258 -23.04 1.01 5.28
N THR A 259 -23.78 1.54 4.32
CA THR A 259 -23.29 2.55 3.37
C THR A 259 -23.75 3.93 3.86
N PRO A 260 -22.84 4.80 4.34
CA PRO A 260 -23.21 6.14 4.76
C PRO A 260 -23.85 6.95 3.61
N PRO A 261 -24.84 7.80 3.89
CA PRO A 261 -25.39 8.72 2.88
C PRO A 261 -24.31 9.63 2.29
N LYS A 262 -24.46 10.00 1.02
CA LYS A 262 -23.46 10.81 0.28
C LYS A 262 -23.19 12.21 0.85
N ALA A 263 -23.96 12.67 1.84
CA ALA A 263 -23.91 14.03 2.37
C ALA A 263 -22.91 14.24 3.52
N ASP A 264 -22.31 13.16 4.06
CA ASP A 264 -21.37 13.22 5.19
C ASP A 264 -19.89 13.17 4.76
N GLY A 265 -19.57 13.63 3.54
CA GLY A 265 -18.24 13.60 2.92
C GLY A 265 -17.69 14.99 2.68
#